data_AF-A0A1F9YK44-F1
#
_entry.id   AF-A0A1F9YK44-F1
#
_cell.length_a   1.000
_cell.length_b   1.000
_cell.length_c   1.000
_cell.angle_alpha   90.00
_cell.angle_beta   90.00
_cell.angle_gamma   90.00
#
_symmetry.space_group_name_H-M   'P 1'
#
loop_
_entity.id
_entity.type
_entity.pdbx_description
1 polymer ?
#
loop_
_entity_poly.entity_id
_entity_poly.type
_entity_poly.pdbx_seq_one_letter_code
_entity_poly.pdbx_strand_id
1 'polypeptide(L)'
;MSRPELLFIIGHELGHCGFGHHALPAAGILRRDGSLAPDKALALMSWSRRAEISCDRAGLVCSRSLQDATTALIKLTCGLGAPLVSFHLDDYLAQMRDIQSLGGSVKDDPDWFSSHPFNPLRVAALYDFSSSQLYAGAGGKLGAADLEARIEGLLKAMEPGRAEARPEAQEALLWGGYWIASCDGSVDSREAALMRTLVPEALVQRAAQETAAAPQRGALIQERFLAAAKRCSALPAADRHALLQKLIVMARADGRLADEEVRALHEAAGALGATPGFVDQVVKLFE
;
A
#
# COMPACT_ATOMS: atom_id res chain seq x y z
N MET A 1 -24.57 15.03 -3.22
CA MET A 1 -24.06 14.99 -1.84
C MET A 1 -25.01 15.77 -0.94
N SER A 2 -25.27 15.31 0.28
CA SER A 2 -26.04 16.05 1.31
C SER A 2 -25.19 17.19 1.91
N ARG A 3 -25.81 18.11 2.68
CA ARG A 3 -25.05 19.18 3.37
C ARG A 3 -24.03 18.61 4.38
N PRO A 4 -24.38 17.63 5.25
CA PRO A 4 -23.38 16.98 6.11
C PRO A 4 -22.26 16.26 5.35
N GLU A 5 -22.57 15.59 4.23
CA GLU A 5 -21.55 14.98 3.36
C GLU A 5 -20.57 16.02 2.81
N LEU A 6 -21.07 17.19 2.38
CA LEU A 6 -20.20 18.30 1.93
C LEU A 6 -19.37 18.89 3.07
N LEU A 7 -19.93 19.01 4.28
CA LEU A 7 -19.18 19.47 5.45
C LEU A 7 -18.06 18.50 5.84
N PHE A 8 -18.28 17.19 5.67
CA PHE A 8 -17.23 16.20 5.84
C PHE A 8 -16.08 16.44 4.88
N ILE A 9 -16.38 16.55 3.58
CA ILE A 9 -15.37 16.77 2.53
C ILE A 9 -14.60 18.07 2.78
N ILE A 10 -15.31 19.18 3.01
CA ILE A 10 -14.65 20.47 3.26
C ILE A 10 -13.79 20.41 4.53
N GLY A 11 -14.29 19.79 5.60
CA GLY A 11 -13.53 19.62 6.84
C GLY A 11 -12.28 18.76 6.66
N HIS A 12 -12.36 17.72 5.83
CA HIS A 12 -11.24 16.87 5.45
C HIS A 12 -10.15 17.67 4.72
N GLU A 13 -10.52 18.44 3.68
CA GLU A 13 -9.56 19.27 2.93
C GLU A 13 -8.93 20.37 3.80
N LEU A 14 -9.74 20.99 4.67
CA LEU A 14 -9.23 21.94 5.67
C LEU A 14 -8.28 21.27 6.68
N GLY A 15 -8.49 19.98 6.97
CA GLY A 15 -7.57 19.16 7.76
C GLY A 15 -6.19 19.08 7.13
N HIS A 16 -6.10 18.81 5.82
CA HIS A 16 -4.81 18.79 5.12
C HIS A 16 -4.07 20.13 5.23
N CYS A 17 -4.80 21.23 5.07
CA CYS A 17 -4.26 22.57 5.24
C CYS A 17 -3.80 22.83 6.69
N GLY A 18 -4.68 22.54 7.66
CA GLY A 18 -4.47 22.83 9.08
C GLY A 18 -3.34 22.02 9.71
N PHE A 19 -3.16 20.77 9.29
CA PHE A 19 -2.09 19.89 9.77
C PHE A 19 -0.80 20.00 8.94
N GLY A 20 -0.79 20.84 7.89
CA GLY A 20 0.39 21.07 7.06
C GLY A 20 0.80 19.87 6.21
N HIS A 21 -0.13 18.97 5.86
CA HIS A 21 0.19 17.78 5.07
C HIS A 21 0.76 18.14 3.68
N HIS A 22 0.39 19.30 3.11
CA HIS A 22 0.95 19.74 1.83
C HIS A 22 2.45 20.09 1.88
N ALA A 23 3.06 20.20 3.07
CA ALA A 23 4.50 20.38 3.21
C ALA A 23 5.30 19.17 2.72
N LEU A 24 4.68 17.98 2.67
CA LEU A 24 5.26 16.76 2.14
C LEU A 24 4.36 16.20 1.02
N PRO A 25 4.45 16.71 -0.22
CA PRO A 25 3.57 16.32 -1.31
C PRO A 25 3.90 14.91 -1.79
N ALA A 26 3.35 13.90 -1.10
CA ALA A 26 3.71 12.48 -1.27
C ALA A 26 3.62 12.03 -2.73
N ALA A 27 2.51 12.30 -3.41
CA ALA A 27 2.35 11.97 -4.83
C ALA A 27 3.41 12.64 -5.72
N GLY A 28 3.70 13.92 -5.51
CA GLY A 28 4.73 14.63 -6.28
C GLY A 28 6.14 14.10 -6.04
N ILE A 29 6.46 13.71 -4.80
CA ILE A 29 7.75 13.12 -4.45
C ILE A 29 7.88 11.72 -5.06
N LEU A 30 6.83 10.89 -5.00
CA LEU A 30 6.81 9.56 -5.60
C LEU A 30 6.90 9.60 -7.13
N ARG A 31 6.33 10.64 -7.77
CA ARG A 31 6.41 10.85 -9.22
C ARG A 31 7.79 11.28 -9.69
N ARG A 32 8.58 11.93 -8.83
CA ARG A 32 9.92 12.42 -9.19
C ARG A 32 10.85 11.25 -9.54
N ASP A 33 11.73 11.49 -10.51
CA ASP A 33 12.62 10.56 -11.20
C ASP A 33 13.45 9.64 -10.29
N GLY A 34 12.90 8.47 -9.90
CA GLY A 34 13.62 7.28 -9.40
C GLY A 34 14.52 7.45 -8.16
N SER A 35 14.65 8.67 -7.65
CA SER A 35 15.67 9.09 -6.68
C SER A 35 15.36 8.66 -5.25
N LEU A 36 14.11 8.27 -4.98
CA LEU A 36 13.67 7.90 -3.66
C LEU A 36 13.96 6.44 -3.40
N ALA A 37 14.81 6.18 -2.43
CA ALA A 37 15.09 4.82 -1.99
C ALA A 37 13.78 4.11 -1.57
N PRO A 38 13.62 2.80 -1.84
CA PRO A 38 12.36 2.08 -1.62
C PRO A 38 11.83 2.14 -0.18
N ASP A 39 12.72 2.13 0.81
CA ASP A 39 12.40 2.30 2.23
C ASP A 39 11.75 3.65 2.52
N LYS A 40 12.28 4.73 1.91
CA LYS A 40 11.71 6.08 2.02
C LYS A 40 10.40 6.21 1.27
N ALA A 41 10.23 5.53 0.14
CA ALA A 41 8.96 5.48 -0.58
C ALA A 41 7.87 4.81 0.26
N LEU A 42 8.18 3.68 0.90
CA LEU A 42 7.28 3.00 1.82
C LEU A 42 6.92 3.87 3.03
N ALA A 43 7.92 4.53 3.64
CA ALA A 43 7.69 5.44 4.75
C ALA A 43 6.83 6.65 4.36
N LEU A 44 7.00 7.17 3.15
CA LEU A 44 6.20 8.28 2.63
C LEU A 44 4.74 7.88 2.39
N MET A 45 4.50 6.67 1.86
CA MET A 45 3.14 6.13 1.72
C MET A 45 2.48 5.86 3.08
N SER A 46 3.26 5.32 4.03
CA SER A 46 2.85 5.13 5.43
C SER A 46 2.44 6.44 6.11
N TRP A 47 3.20 7.50 5.86
CA TRP A 47 2.86 8.85 6.28
C TRP A 47 1.59 9.37 5.58
N SER A 48 1.47 9.17 4.27
CA SER A 48 0.30 9.59 3.48
C SER A 48 -1.00 8.96 4.00
N ARG A 49 -0.99 7.67 4.33
CA ARG A 49 -2.15 6.98 4.92
C ARG A 49 -2.53 7.57 6.28
N ARG A 50 -1.56 7.89 7.14
CA ARG A 50 -1.80 8.52 8.45
C ARG A 50 -2.38 9.93 8.32
N ALA A 51 -1.93 10.69 7.32
CA ALA A 51 -2.42 12.03 7.02
C ALA A 51 -3.93 12.01 6.66
N GLU A 52 -4.38 11.02 5.90
CA GLU A 52 -5.80 10.85 5.57
C GLU A 52 -6.65 10.57 6.82
N ILE A 53 -6.16 9.74 7.75
CA ILE A 53 -6.88 9.42 9.00
C ILE A 53 -7.05 10.66 9.87
N SER A 54 -6.04 11.53 9.98
CA SER A 54 -6.19 12.78 10.75
C SER A 54 -7.14 13.76 10.05
N CYS A 55 -7.11 13.86 8.72
CA CYS A 55 -8.07 14.66 7.95
C CYS A 55 -9.51 14.14 8.08
N ASP A 56 -9.73 12.83 8.11
CA ASP A 56 -11.05 12.24 8.33
C ASP A 56 -11.64 12.64 9.69
N ARG A 57 -10.81 12.69 10.74
CA ARG A 57 -11.24 13.20 12.05
C ARG A 57 -11.71 14.65 11.96
N ALA A 58 -10.99 15.50 11.24
CA ALA A 58 -11.40 16.89 11.01
C ALA A 58 -12.73 16.97 10.23
N GLY A 59 -12.87 16.17 9.18
CA GLY A 59 -14.11 16.03 8.42
C GLY A 59 -15.29 15.63 9.31
N LEU A 60 -15.11 14.62 10.18
CA LEU A 60 -16.18 14.16 11.08
C LEU A 60 -16.59 15.24 12.10
N VAL A 61 -15.63 16.01 12.64
CA VAL A 61 -15.93 17.14 13.53
C VAL A 61 -16.80 18.19 12.83
N CYS A 62 -16.56 18.43 11.54
CA CYS A 62 -17.35 19.36 10.73
C CYS A 62 -18.74 18.82 10.37
N SER A 63 -18.85 17.57 9.95
CA SER A 63 -20.13 16.97 9.53
C SER A 63 -21.05 16.60 10.69
N ARG A 64 -20.46 16.28 11.85
CA ARG A 64 -21.12 15.81 13.08
C ARG A 64 -21.98 14.56 12.90
N SER A 65 -21.78 13.81 11.82
CA SER A 65 -22.55 12.63 11.46
C SER A 65 -21.63 11.57 10.90
N LEU A 66 -21.45 10.48 11.64
CA LEU A 66 -20.65 9.34 11.19
C LEU A 66 -21.28 8.66 9.97
N GLN A 67 -22.61 8.59 9.92
CA GLN A 67 -23.34 8.03 8.78
C GLN A 67 -23.08 8.82 7.50
N ASP A 68 -23.18 10.15 7.55
CA ASP A 68 -22.92 11.01 6.38
C ASP A 68 -21.43 11.05 6.01
N ALA A 69 -20.53 11.06 6.99
CA ALA A 69 -19.09 10.99 6.76
C ALA A 69 -18.70 9.71 5.99
N THR A 70 -19.17 8.56 6.46
CA THR A 70 -18.95 7.28 5.79
C THR A 70 -19.59 7.24 4.41
N THR A 71 -20.81 7.75 4.26
CA THR A 71 -21.50 7.83 2.97
C THR A 71 -20.71 8.68 1.97
N ALA A 72 -20.14 9.80 2.41
CA ALA A 72 -19.30 10.65 1.57
C ALA A 72 -18.04 9.91 1.11
N LEU A 73 -17.30 9.24 2.00
CA LEU A 73 -16.11 8.44 1.65
C LEU A 73 -16.42 7.39 0.59
N ILE A 74 -17.50 6.64 0.77
CA ILE A 74 -17.90 5.59 -0.18
C ILE A 74 -18.26 6.18 -1.54
N LYS A 75 -19.05 7.25 -1.57
CA LYS A 75 -19.43 7.92 -2.83
C LYS A 75 -18.21 8.48 -3.57
N LEU A 76 -17.22 9.03 -2.86
CA LEU A 76 -15.99 9.54 -3.46
C LEU A 76 -15.16 8.42 -4.10
N THR A 77 -15.11 7.25 -3.49
CA THR A 77 -14.32 6.12 -4.00
C THR A 77 -15.03 5.33 -5.09
N CYS A 78 -16.35 5.13 -4.98
CA CYS A 78 -17.11 4.42 -6.00
C CYS A 78 -17.47 5.29 -7.21
N GLY A 79 -17.35 6.62 -7.12
CA GLY A 79 -17.79 7.55 -8.16
C GLY A 79 -19.31 7.53 -8.41
N LEU A 80 -20.08 6.92 -7.51
CA LEU A 80 -21.53 6.75 -7.63
C LEU A 80 -22.28 7.80 -6.81
N GLY A 81 -23.24 8.47 -7.45
CA GLY A 81 -24.19 9.37 -6.78
C GLY A 81 -25.44 8.64 -6.27
N ALA A 82 -26.17 9.28 -5.35
CA ALA A 82 -27.54 8.85 -5.04
C ALA A 82 -28.44 9.00 -6.29
N PRO A 83 -29.39 8.07 -6.57
CA PRO A 83 -30.03 7.12 -5.65
C PRO A 83 -29.45 5.69 -5.65
N LEU A 84 -28.34 5.45 -6.35
CA LEU A 84 -27.83 4.10 -6.64
C LEU A 84 -27.13 3.41 -5.46
N VAL A 85 -26.86 4.13 -4.36
CA VAL A 85 -26.15 3.60 -3.18
C VAL A 85 -26.93 3.97 -1.91
N SER A 86 -27.63 2.99 -1.33
CA SER A 86 -28.14 3.07 0.04
C SER A 86 -27.14 2.38 0.96
N PHE A 87 -26.52 3.14 1.86
CA PHE A 87 -25.47 2.64 2.75
C PHE A 87 -25.97 2.56 4.21
N HIS A 88 -25.81 1.38 4.84
CA HIS A 88 -26.08 1.18 6.26
C HIS A 88 -24.76 0.93 6.99
N LEU A 89 -24.40 1.85 7.88
CA LEU A 89 -23.12 1.82 8.58
C LEU A 89 -22.93 0.56 9.44
N ASP A 90 -23.98 0.14 10.15
CA ASP A 90 -23.89 -1.02 11.05
C ASP A 90 -23.64 -2.32 10.29
N ASP A 91 -24.30 -2.51 9.15
CA ASP A 91 -24.11 -3.68 8.28
C ASP A 91 -22.69 -3.72 7.73
N TYR A 92 -22.16 -2.57 7.31
CA TYR A 92 -20.81 -2.46 6.80
C TYR A 92 -19.75 -2.71 7.87
N LEU A 93 -19.92 -2.15 9.08
CA LEU A 93 -19.03 -2.39 10.20
C LEU A 93 -19.11 -3.84 10.71
N ALA A 94 -20.27 -4.49 10.61
CA ALA A 94 -20.42 -5.92 10.89
C ALA A 94 -19.62 -6.75 9.88
N GLN A 95 -19.82 -6.52 8.58
CA GLN A 95 -19.05 -7.19 7.52
C GLN A 95 -17.54 -6.99 7.68
N MET A 96 -17.12 -5.78 8.05
CA MET A 96 -15.71 -5.49 8.33
C MET A 96 -15.16 -6.28 9.51
N ARG A 97 -15.89 -6.36 10.63
CA ARG A 97 -15.48 -7.14 11.80
C ARG A 97 -15.43 -8.63 11.48
N ASP A 98 -16.31 -9.11 10.62
CA ASP A 98 -16.28 -10.49 10.13
C ASP A 98 -15.01 -10.72 9.29
N ILE A 99 -14.65 -9.81 8.39
CA ILE A 99 -13.39 -9.87 7.61
C ILE A 99 -12.15 -9.84 8.53
N GLN A 100 -12.15 -8.99 9.56
CA GLN A 100 -11.04 -8.89 10.52
C GLN A 100 -10.93 -10.11 11.45
N SER A 101 -12.07 -10.68 11.87
CA SER A 101 -12.13 -11.85 12.77
C SER A 101 -11.88 -13.18 12.07
N LEU A 102 -12.01 -13.24 10.74
CA LEU A 102 -11.61 -14.36 9.89
C LEU A 102 -10.08 -14.57 9.80
N GLY A 103 -9.29 -13.87 10.62
CA GLY A 103 -7.94 -14.28 11.02
C GLY A 103 -7.02 -14.61 9.85
N GLY A 104 -6.41 -13.58 9.25
CA GLY A 104 -5.28 -13.76 8.33
C GLY A 104 -5.65 -13.90 6.84
N SER A 105 -6.92 -13.72 6.49
CA SER A 105 -7.38 -13.62 5.11
C SER A 105 -8.19 -12.35 4.91
N VAL A 106 -7.62 -11.19 5.24
CA VAL A 106 -7.93 -10.00 4.43
C VAL A 106 -7.52 -10.45 3.04
N LYS A 107 -8.51 -10.78 2.19
CA LYS A 107 -8.24 -11.12 0.79
C LYS A 107 -7.27 -10.08 0.27
N ASP A 108 -6.32 -10.50 -0.58
CA ASP A 108 -5.39 -9.62 -1.29
C ASP A 108 -6.20 -8.61 -2.12
N ASP A 109 -6.81 -7.65 -1.47
CA ASP A 109 -7.56 -6.60 -2.10
C ASP A 109 -6.52 -5.56 -2.45
N PRO A 110 -6.29 -5.27 -3.75
CA PRO A 110 -5.28 -4.32 -4.17
C PRO A 110 -5.48 -2.95 -3.50
N ASP A 111 -6.73 -2.61 -3.16
CA ASP A 111 -7.06 -1.37 -2.47
C ASP A 111 -6.53 -1.31 -1.02
N TRP A 112 -6.22 -2.45 -0.39
CA TRP A 112 -5.66 -2.52 0.96
C TRP A 112 -4.23 -1.98 1.06
N PHE A 113 -3.53 -1.87 -0.08
CA PHE A 113 -2.12 -1.44 -0.13
C PHE A 113 -1.91 -0.20 -0.99
N SER A 114 -3.01 0.45 -1.41
CA SER A 114 -2.98 1.72 -2.16
C SER A 114 -2.35 2.87 -1.35
N SER A 115 -2.00 3.97 -2.03
CA SER A 115 -1.48 5.20 -1.39
C SER A 115 -2.52 5.91 -0.53
N HIS A 116 -3.81 5.61 -0.74
CA HIS A 116 -4.90 6.06 0.12
C HIS A 116 -5.37 4.88 0.98
N PRO A 117 -5.67 5.11 2.27
CA PRO A 117 -6.15 4.05 3.13
C PRO A 117 -7.47 3.51 2.59
N PHE A 118 -7.57 2.19 2.55
CA PHE A 118 -8.78 1.48 2.14
C PHE A 118 -10.00 2.02 2.90
N ASN A 119 -11.07 2.34 2.18
CA ASN A 119 -12.26 2.96 2.77
C ASN A 119 -12.80 2.24 4.00
N PRO A 120 -12.89 0.90 4.01
CA PRO A 120 -13.18 0.16 5.23
C PRO A 120 -12.32 0.58 6.44
N LEU A 121 -10.99 0.64 6.30
CA LEU A 121 -10.10 1.05 7.40
C LEU A 121 -10.36 2.48 7.87
N ARG A 122 -10.57 3.41 6.93
CA ARG A 122 -10.92 4.81 7.24
C ARG A 122 -12.23 4.90 8.01
N VAL A 123 -13.23 4.12 7.60
CA VAL A 123 -14.54 4.05 8.26
C VAL A 123 -14.44 3.43 9.65
N ALA A 124 -13.64 2.37 9.82
CA ALA A 124 -13.37 1.80 11.15
C ALA A 124 -12.65 2.81 12.07
N ALA A 125 -11.66 3.54 11.56
CA ALA A 125 -10.97 4.59 12.30
C ALA A 125 -11.91 5.76 12.67
N LEU A 126 -12.81 6.15 11.77
CA LEU A 126 -13.86 7.14 12.04
C LEU A 126 -14.84 6.67 13.12
N TYR A 127 -15.23 5.39 13.09
CA TYR A 127 -16.09 4.80 14.11
C TYR A 127 -15.41 4.82 15.49
N ASP A 128 -14.16 4.39 15.58
CA ASP A 128 -13.38 4.42 16.82
C ASP A 128 -13.21 5.86 17.33
N PHE A 129 -12.90 6.81 16.43
CA PHE A 129 -12.80 8.23 16.79
C PHE A 129 -14.13 8.80 17.30
N SER A 130 -15.25 8.49 16.65
CA SER A 130 -16.59 8.93 17.08
C SER A 130 -16.97 8.40 18.47
N SER A 131 -16.43 7.24 18.84
CA SER A 131 -16.63 6.57 20.13
C SER A 131 -15.67 7.03 21.23
N SER A 132 -14.73 7.93 20.88
CA SER A 132 -13.69 8.43 21.77
C SER A 132 -14.07 9.67 22.55
N GLN A 133 -13.36 9.90 23.65
CA GLN A 133 -13.46 11.12 24.46
C GLN A 133 -13.01 12.38 23.69
N LEU A 134 -12.19 12.22 22.64
CA LEU A 134 -11.65 13.34 21.86
C LEU A 134 -12.69 13.94 20.90
N TYR A 135 -13.72 13.18 20.53
CA TYR A 135 -14.79 13.67 19.67
C TYR A 135 -15.80 14.46 20.52
N ALA A 136 -15.64 15.79 20.49
CA ALA A 136 -16.45 16.73 21.25
C ALA A 136 -17.93 16.67 20.86
N GLY A 137 -18.71 15.89 21.61
CA GLY A 137 -20.16 15.78 21.46
C GLY A 137 -20.77 14.41 21.77
N ALA A 138 -19.99 13.32 21.78
CA ALA A 138 -20.55 11.97 21.85
C ALA A 138 -20.55 11.32 23.25
N GLY A 139 -19.94 11.94 24.26
CA GLY A 139 -19.77 11.28 25.57
C GLY A 139 -19.05 9.92 25.46
N GLY A 140 -18.18 9.80 24.45
CA GLY A 140 -17.47 8.57 24.13
C GLY A 140 -16.65 8.07 25.32
N LYS A 141 -16.60 6.75 25.49
CA LYS A 141 -15.91 6.11 26.63
C LYS A 141 -14.46 5.75 26.31
N LEU A 142 -14.10 5.68 25.03
CA LEU A 142 -12.77 5.27 24.61
C LEU A 142 -11.74 6.38 24.91
N GLY A 143 -10.73 6.04 25.71
CA GLY A 143 -9.65 6.96 26.06
C GLY A 143 -8.80 7.31 24.85
N ALA A 144 -8.15 8.48 24.88
CA ALA A 144 -7.30 8.95 23.78
C ALA A 144 -6.17 7.95 23.45
N ALA A 145 -5.51 7.39 24.45
CA ALA A 145 -4.44 6.41 24.25
C ALA A 145 -4.96 5.11 23.59
N ASP A 146 -6.13 4.63 24.02
CA ASP A 146 -6.73 3.42 23.46
C ASP A 146 -7.20 3.62 22.02
N LEU A 147 -7.69 4.82 21.69
CA LEU A 147 -8.03 5.21 20.32
C LEU A 147 -6.79 5.12 19.42
N GLU A 148 -5.68 5.76 19.81
CA GLU A 148 -4.47 5.73 18.98
C GLU A 148 -3.91 4.31 18.85
N ALA A 149 -3.98 3.50 19.91
CA ALA A 149 -3.57 2.09 19.85
C ALA A 149 -4.42 1.27 18.86
N ARG A 150 -5.73 1.48 18.81
CA ARG A 150 -6.63 0.82 17.84
C ARG A 150 -6.32 1.27 16.42
N ILE A 151 -6.17 2.57 16.20
CA ILE A 151 -5.87 3.13 14.88
C ILE A 151 -4.50 2.65 14.38
N GLU A 152 -3.49 2.60 15.24
CA GLU A 152 -2.19 2.04 14.89
C GLU A 152 -2.30 0.55 14.57
N GLY A 153 -3.13 -0.21 15.29
CA GLY A 153 -3.42 -1.61 14.96
C GLY A 153 -4.06 -1.80 13.59
N LEU A 154 -5.01 -0.93 13.22
CA LEU A 154 -5.63 -0.90 11.89
C LEU A 154 -4.61 -0.59 10.80
N LEU A 155 -3.77 0.44 11.00
CA LEU A 155 -2.75 0.86 10.04
C LEU A 155 -1.63 -0.17 9.90
N LYS A 156 -1.25 -0.87 10.98
CA LYS A 156 -0.23 -1.91 10.96
C LYS A 156 -0.57 -3.08 10.03
N ALA A 157 -1.85 -3.33 9.77
CA ALA A 157 -2.27 -4.32 8.77
C ALA A 157 -1.89 -3.91 7.33
N MET A 158 -1.56 -2.63 7.10
CA MET A 158 -1.08 -2.09 5.82
C MET A 158 0.43 -1.84 5.82
N GLU A 159 1.10 -1.94 6.97
CA GLU A 159 2.54 -1.75 7.07
C GLU A 159 3.25 -3.09 6.80
N PRO A 160 4.29 -3.11 5.95
CA PRO A 160 5.14 -4.28 5.85
C PRO A 160 5.73 -4.65 7.21
N GLY A 161 5.72 -5.94 7.52
CA GLY A 161 6.48 -6.49 8.62
C GLY A 161 7.98 -6.55 8.28
N ARG A 162 8.77 -7.10 9.21
CA ARG A 162 10.21 -7.39 8.97
C ARG A 162 10.43 -8.64 8.12
N ALA A 163 9.43 -9.12 7.37
CA ALA A 163 9.55 -10.34 6.58
C ALA A 163 10.59 -10.21 5.45
N GLU A 164 10.92 -8.98 5.06
CA GLU A 164 12.00 -8.64 4.14
C GLU A 164 13.39 -9.09 4.61
N ALA A 165 13.59 -9.29 5.92
CA ALA A 165 14.82 -9.88 6.46
C ALA A 165 14.87 -11.41 6.33
N ARG A 166 13.77 -12.05 5.90
CA ARG A 166 13.74 -13.50 5.72
C ARG A 166 14.50 -13.90 4.45
N PRO A 167 15.23 -15.04 4.47
CA PRO A 167 16.00 -15.48 3.31
C PRO A 167 15.17 -15.63 2.03
N GLU A 168 13.95 -16.14 2.13
CA GLU A 168 13.05 -16.32 0.99
C GLU A 168 12.64 -14.99 0.35
N ALA A 169 12.44 -13.94 1.15
CA ALA A 169 12.10 -12.61 0.68
C ALA A 169 13.29 -11.93 -0.01
N GLN A 170 14.50 -12.09 0.55
CA GLN A 170 15.72 -11.58 -0.07
C GLN A 170 16.01 -12.28 -1.41
N GLU A 171 15.80 -13.60 -1.49
CA GLU A 171 15.91 -14.34 -2.74
C GLU A 171 14.85 -13.90 -3.76
N ALA A 172 13.60 -13.67 -3.33
CA ALA A 172 12.54 -13.20 -4.22
C ALA A 172 12.85 -11.80 -4.77
N LEU A 173 13.33 -10.88 -3.94
CA LEU A 173 13.75 -9.54 -4.37
C LEU A 173 14.93 -9.59 -5.35
N LEU A 174 15.91 -10.45 -5.08
CA LEU A 174 17.09 -10.61 -5.93
C LEU A 174 16.72 -11.14 -7.31
N TRP A 175 16.09 -12.31 -7.36
CA TRP A 175 15.79 -12.97 -8.62
C TRP A 175 14.65 -12.27 -9.37
N GLY A 176 13.70 -11.66 -8.65
CA GLY A 176 12.67 -10.82 -9.26
C GLY A 176 13.26 -9.56 -9.88
N GLY A 177 14.19 -8.90 -9.18
CA GLY A 177 14.90 -7.74 -9.72
C GLY A 177 15.73 -8.08 -10.95
N TYR A 178 16.47 -9.18 -10.93
CA TYR A 178 17.18 -9.68 -12.12
C TYR A 178 16.24 -10.02 -13.27
N TRP A 179 15.08 -10.62 -12.96
CA TRP A 179 14.12 -10.99 -13.98
C TRP A 179 13.59 -9.75 -14.69
N ILE A 180 13.07 -8.79 -13.93
CA ILE A 180 12.46 -7.57 -14.46
C ILE A 180 13.49 -6.74 -15.22
N ALA A 181 14.66 -6.48 -14.62
CA ALA A 181 15.74 -5.72 -15.27
C ALA A 181 16.40 -6.44 -16.47
N SER A 182 16.04 -7.71 -16.72
CA SER A 182 16.53 -8.47 -17.89
C SER A 182 15.50 -8.53 -19.02
N CYS A 183 14.28 -8.02 -18.81
CA CYS A 183 13.20 -8.09 -19.77
C CYS A 183 13.41 -7.19 -21.00
N ASP A 184 14.12 -6.07 -20.85
CA ASP A 184 14.45 -5.13 -21.93
C ASP A 184 15.78 -5.46 -22.65
N GLY A 185 16.50 -6.48 -22.17
CA GLY A 185 17.77 -6.96 -22.72
C GLY A 185 19.03 -6.31 -22.13
N SER A 186 18.92 -5.34 -21.21
CA SER A 186 20.09 -4.76 -20.52
C SER A 186 19.75 -4.18 -19.15
N VAL A 187 20.39 -4.69 -18.10
CA VAL A 187 20.26 -4.16 -16.73
C VAL A 187 20.87 -2.75 -16.63
N ASP A 188 20.08 -1.72 -16.30
CA ASP A 188 20.58 -0.35 -16.10
C ASP A 188 21.41 -0.28 -14.80
N SER A 189 22.46 0.55 -14.83
CA SER A 189 23.34 0.77 -13.67
C SER A 189 22.61 1.24 -12.40
N ARG A 190 21.49 1.96 -12.55
CA ARG A 190 20.64 2.48 -11.46
C ARG A 190 19.80 1.37 -10.83
N GLU A 191 19.25 0.47 -11.64
CA GLU A 191 18.52 -0.71 -11.15
C GLU A 191 19.46 -1.64 -10.38
N ALA A 192 20.64 -1.90 -10.94
CA ALA A 192 21.68 -2.69 -10.28
C ALA A 192 22.16 -2.02 -8.98
N ALA A 193 22.24 -0.69 -8.94
CA ALA A 193 22.57 0.04 -7.72
C ALA A 193 21.47 -0.11 -6.67
N LEU A 194 20.20 0.09 -7.01
CA LEU A 194 19.08 -0.10 -6.09
C LEU A 194 18.99 -1.54 -5.58
N MET A 195 19.22 -2.54 -6.44
CA MET A 195 19.24 -3.95 -6.05
C MET A 195 20.25 -4.22 -4.92
N ARG A 196 21.46 -3.64 -5.00
CA ARG A 196 22.50 -3.75 -3.96
C ARG A 196 22.13 -3.05 -2.65
N THR A 197 21.22 -2.07 -2.68
CA THR A 197 20.71 -1.44 -1.45
C THR A 197 19.66 -2.28 -0.73
N LEU A 198 18.93 -3.13 -1.47
CA LEU A 198 17.83 -3.93 -0.94
C LEU A 198 18.22 -5.36 -0.56
N VAL A 199 19.26 -5.89 -1.20
CA VAL A 199 19.71 -7.28 -1.00
C VAL A 199 21.17 -7.29 -0.55
N PRO A 200 21.54 -8.16 0.42
CA PRO A 200 22.93 -8.31 0.83
C PRO A 200 23.88 -8.56 -0.37
N GLU A 201 24.98 -7.82 -0.41
CA GLU A 201 25.99 -7.88 -1.49
C GLU A 201 26.50 -9.31 -1.77
N ALA A 202 26.63 -10.14 -0.72
CA ALA A 202 27.05 -11.54 -0.87
C ALA A 202 26.07 -12.37 -1.74
N LEU A 203 24.76 -12.12 -1.63
CA LEU A 203 23.76 -12.78 -2.46
C LEU A 203 23.80 -12.25 -3.89
N VAL A 204 23.98 -10.95 -4.07
CA VAL A 204 24.10 -10.32 -5.40
C VAL A 204 25.30 -10.89 -6.16
N GLN A 205 26.45 -11.01 -5.52
CA GLN A 205 27.66 -11.57 -6.12
C GLN A 205 27.48 -13.04 -6.51
N ARG A 206 26.86 -13.84 -5.63
CA ARG A 206 26.57 -15.24 -5.91
C ARG A 206 25.62 -15.38 -7.12
N ALA A 207 24.54 -14.60 -7.15
CA ALA A 207 23.60 -14.63 -8.28
C ALA A 207 24.24 -14.18 -9.59
N ALA A 208 25.11 -13.16 -9.55
CA ALA A 208 25.86 -12.72 -10.73
C ALA A 208 26.77 -13.83 -11.29
N GLN A 209 27.47 -14.57 -10.41
CA GLN A 209 28.31 -15.71 -10.80
C GLN A 209 27.48 -16.86 -11.38
N GLU A 210 26.38 -17.24 -10.71
CA GLU A 210 25.48 -18.30 -11.19
C GLU A 210 24.88 -17.94 -12.57
N THR A 211 24.46 -16.69 -12.74
CA THR A 211 23.86 -16.20 -14.00
C THR A 211 24.90 -16.11 -15.11
N ALA A 212 26.14 -15.70 -14.82
CA ALA A 212 27.21 -15.63 -15.82
C ALA A 212 27.61 -17.01 -16.35
N ALA A 213 27.59 -18.04 -15.50
CA ALA A 213 27.94 -19.41 -15.85
C ALA A 213 26.80 -20.19 -16.54
N ALA A 214 25.56 -19.69 -16.49
CA ALA A 214 24.41 -20.38 -17.02
C ALA A 214 24.25 -20.23 -18.55
N PRO A 215 24.03 -21.33 -19.30
CA PRO A 215 23.80 -21.28 -20.74
C PRO A 215 22.45 -20.65 -21.12
N GLN A 216 21.43 -20.75 -20.26
CA GLN A 216 20.11 -20.13 -20.42
C GLN A 216 19.79 -19.24 -19.23
N ARG A 217 20.31 -18.00 -19.25
CA ARG A 217 20.21 -17.04 -18.13
C ARG A 217 18.77 -16.75 -17.72
N GLY A 218 17.90 -16.42 -18.67
CA GLY A 218 16.50 -16.08 -18.40
C GLY A 218 15.72 -17.22 -17.73
N ALA A 219 15.92 -18.45 -18.20
CA ALA A 219 15.26 -19.62 -17.62
C ALA A 219 15.70 -19.88 -16.17
N LEU A 220 17.00 -19.76 -15.89
CA LEU A 220 17.53 -19.88 -14.52
C LEU A 220 16.94 -18.80 -13.60
N ILE A 221 16.94 -17.54 -14.04
CA ILE A 221 16.44 -16.41 -13.25
C ILE A 221 14.96 -16.62 -12.90
N GLN A 222 14.13 -16.97 -13.90
CA GLN A 222 12.71 -17.25 -13.69
C GLN A 222 12.49 -18.44 -12.75
N GLU A 223 13.20 -19.55 -12.94
CA GLU A 223 13.09 -20.72 -12.07
C GLU A 223 13.40 -20.38 -10.60
N ARG A 224 14.49 -19.64 -10.38
CA ARG A 224 14.91 -19.20 -9.04
C ARG A 224 13.88 -18.26 -8.41
N PHE A 225 13.37 -17.30 -9.18
CA PHE A 225 12.33 -16.39 -8.71
C PHE A 225 11.06 -17.15 -8.33
N LEU A 226 10.54 -18.03 -9.18
CA LEU A 226 9.33 -18.81 -8.91
C LEU A 226 9.48 -19.69 -7.66
N ALA A 227 10.66 -20.30 -7.47
CA ALA A 227 10.95 -21.09 -6.28
C ALA A 227 10.94 -20.24 -4.99
N ALA A 228 11.49 -19.01 -5.05
CA ALA A 228 11.47 -18.07 -3.93
C ALA A 228 10.06 -17.50 -3.68
N ALA A 229 9.34 -17.13 -4.73
CA ALA A 229 7.99 -16.59 -4.68
C ALA A 229 7.01 -17.60 -4.06
N LYS A 230 7.12 -18.89 -4.41
CA LYS A 230 6.34 -19.97 -3.80
C LYS A 230 6.55 -20.09 -2.29
N ARG A 231 7.74 -19.79 -1.77
CA ARG A 231 7.97 -19.76 -0.31
C ARG A 231 7.41 -18.48 0.31
N CYS A 232 7.45 -17.38 -0.43
CA CYS A 232 6.88 -16.09 -0.01
C CYS A 232 5.35 -16.09 -0.02
N SER A 233 4.67 -16.98 -0.76
CA SER A 233 3.20 -17.04 -0.78
C SER A 233 2.59 -17.37 0.58
N ALA A 234 3.37 -17.95 1.50
CA ALA A 234 2.96 -18.21 2.89
C ALA A 234 3.11 -16.99 3.82
N LEU A 235 3.75 -15.90 3.36
CA LEU A 235 3.89 -14.66 4.12
C LEU A 235 2.54 -13.93 4.20
N PRO A 236 2.32 -13.07 5.20
CA PRO A 236 1.19 -12.16 5.24
C PRO A 236 1.06 -11.31 3.97
N ALA A 237 -0.18 -10.97 3.58
CA ALA A 237 -0.46 -10.15 2.39
C ALA A 237 0.37 -8.85 2.34
N ALA A 238 0.51 -8.14 3.47
CA ALA A 238 1.29 -6.91 3.56
C ALA A 238 2.77 -7.10 3.20
N ASP A 239 3.36 -8.22 3.62
CA ASP A 239 4.75 -8.54 3.31
C ASP A 239 4.90 -8.85 1.81
N ARG A 240 3.97 -9.60 1.21
CA ARG A 240 4.00 -9.95 -0.21
C ARG A 240 3.86 -8.71 -1.11
N HIS A 241 2.94 -7.81 -0.76
CA HIS A 241 2.75 -6.55 -1.46
C HIS A 241 3.96 -5.62 -1.31
N ALA A 242 4.62 -5.59 -0.16
CA ALA A 242 5.84 -4.82 0.02
C ALA A 242 7.02 -5.36 -0.81
N LEU A 243 7.15 -6.69 -0.97
CA LEU A 243 8.12 -7.28 -1.89
C LEU A 243 7.84 -6.83 -3.33
N LEU A 244 6.58 -6.94 -3.76
CA LEU A 244 6.16 -6.49 -5.09
C LEU A 244 6.40 -4.99 -5.28
N GLN A 245 6.10 -4.16 -4.30
CA GLN A 245 6.34 -2.72 -4.37
C GLN A 245 7.83 -2.39 -4.51
N LYS A 246 8.71 -3.08 -3.80
CA LYS A 246 10.16 -2.90 -3.95
C LYS A 246 10.64 -3.31 -5.34
N LEU A 247 10.07 -4.38 -5.92
CA LEU A 247 10.35 -4.77 -7.30
C LEU A 247 9.91 -3.67 -8.29
N ILE A 248 8.74 -3.06 -8.10
CA ILE A 248 8.27 -1.94 -8.94
C ILE A 248 9.19 -0.72 -8.81
N VAL A 249 9.57 -0.35 -7.58
CA VAL A 249 10.50 0.80 -7.36
C VAL A 249 11.87 0.51 -7.97
N MET A 250 12.34 -0.74 -7.92
CA MET A 250 13.60 -1.16 -8.53
C MET A 250 13.55 -1.07 -10.05
N ALA A 251 12.50 -1.58 -10.70
CA ALA A 251 12.31 -1.49 -12.14
C ALA A 251 12.28 -0.03 -12.61
N ARG A 252 11.66 0.85 -11.81
CA ARG A 252 11.58 2.29 -12.11
C ARG A 252 12.84 3.09 -11.71
N ALA A 253 13.95 2.46 -11.36
CA ALA A 253 15.17 3.17 -10.95
C ALA A 253 15.64 4.19 -11.99
N ASP A 254 15.35 3.89 -13.26
CA ASP A 254 15.76 4.65 -14.42
C ASP A 254 14.81 5.83 -14.74
N GLY A 255 13.66 5.88 -14.06
CA GLY A 255 12.58 6.86 -14.23
C GLY A 255 11.48 6.44 -15.20
N ARG A 256 11.56 5.26 -15.81
CA ARG A 256 10.58 4.70 -16.76
C ARG A 256 10.22 3.27 -16.36
N LEU A 257 9.20 2.72 -17.01
CA LEU A 257 8.77 1.33 -16.87
C LEU A 257 8.33 0.90 -18.25
N ALA A 258 9.05 -0.05 -18.86
CA ALA A 258 8.73 -0.59 -20.17
C ALA A 258 7.55 -1.58 -20.10
N ASP A 259 6.83 -1.74 -21.22
CA ASP A 259 5.68 -2.66 -21.29
C ASP A 259 6.07 -4.11 -20.99
N GLU A 260 7.30 -4.51 -21.31
CA GLU A 260 7.88 -5.80 -20.95
C GLU A 260 8.06 -5.96 -19.43
N GLU A 261 8.53 -4.92 -18.74
CA GLU A 261 8.75 -4.92 -17.29
C GLU A 261 7.44 -4.93 -16.52
N VAL A 262 6.44 -4.17 -16.99
CA VAL A 262 5.08 -4.18 -16.42
C VAL A 262 4.46 -5.57 -16.53
N ARG A 263 4.63 -6.25 -17.68
CA ARG A 263 4.18 -7.64 -17.85
C ARG A 263 4.89 -8.58 -16.87
N ALA A 264 6.22 -8.48 -16.74
CA ALA A 264 6.98 -9.29 -15.78
C ALA A 264 6.55 -9.03 -14.32
N LEU A 265 6.22 -7.78 -13.98
CA LEU A 265 5.68 -7.42 -12.67
C LEU A 265 4.31 -8.04 -12.39
N HIS A 266 3.43 -8.11 -13.40
CA HIS A 266 2.13 -8.78 -13.28
C HIS A 266 2.28 -10.29 -13.03
N GLU A 267 3.22 -10.93 -13.74
CA GLU A 267 3.53 -12.35 -13.52
C GLU A 267 4.18 -12.57 -12.14
N ALA A 268 5.09 -11.67 -11.73
CA ALA A 268 5.71 -11.68 -10.40
C ALA A 268 4.67 -11.54 -9.29
N ALA A 269 3.68 -10.67 -9.46
CA ALA A 269 2.55 -10.51 -8.53
C ALA A 269 1.78 -11.83 -8.38
N GLY A 270 1.43 -12.47 -9.49
CA GLY A 270 0.76 -13.78 -9.49
C GLY A 270 1.57 -14.87 -8.77
N ALA A 271 2.88 -14.93 -9.01
CA ALA A 271 3.76 -15.90 -8.37
C ALA A 271 3.92 -15.67 -6.85
N LEU A 272 3.92 -14.40 -6.42
CA LEU A 272 3.94 -14.03 -5.01
C LEU A 272 2.59 -14.23 -4.33
N GLY A 273 1.51 -14.50 -5.08
CA GLY A 273 0.15 -14.51 -4.51
C GLY A 273 -0.30 -13.12 -4.05
N ALA A 274 0.17 -12.08 -4.75
CA ALA A 274 -0.32 -10.71 -4.62
C ALA A 274 -1.27 -10.41 -5.80
N THR A 275 -2.18 -9.46 -5.63
CA THR A 275 -3.20 -9.20 -6.66
C THR A 275 -2.63 -8.37 -7.81
N PRO A 276 -2.82 -8.78 -9.08
CA PRO A 276 -2.26 -8.07 -10.24
C PRO A 276 -2.65 -6.59 -10.32
N GLY A 277 -3.88 -6.23 -9.93
CA GLY A 277 -4.35 -4.84 -9.93
C GLY A 277 -3.57 -3.91 -9.00
N PHE A 278 -2.81 -4.45 -8.05
CA PHE A 278 -1.89 -3.66 -7.23
C PHE A 278 -0.75 -3.06 -8.06
N VAL A 279 -0.25 -3.81 -9.05
CA VAL A 279 0.81 -3.30 -9.94
C VAL A 279 0.28 -2.09 -10.72
N ASP A 280 -0.90 -2.20 -11.33
CA ASP A 280 -1.54 -1.09 -12.04
C ASP A 280 -1.72 0.15 -11.16
N GLN A 281 -2.14 -0.03 -9.90
CA GLN A 281 -2.32 1.08 -8.96
C GLN A 281 -0.99 1.76 -8.61
N VAL A 282 0.03 0.97 -8.30
CA VAL A 282 1.34 1.51 -7.93
C VAL A 282 2.01 2.17 -9.13
N VAL A 283 1.89 1.59 -10.33
CA VAL A 283 2.38 2.20 -11.57
C VAL A 283 1.68 3.54 -11.84
N LYS A 284 0.35 3.64 -11.65
CA LYS A 284 -0.38 4.92 -11.78
C LYS A 284 0.04 6.01 -10.80
N LEU A 285 0.57 5.66 -9.62
CA LEU A 285 1.11 6.66 -8.69
C LEU A 285 2.39 7.31 -9.21
N PHE A 286 3.03 6.65 -10.17
CA PHE A 286 4.28 7.03 -10.78
C PHE A 286 4.12 7.71 -12.14
N GLU A 287 2.94 7.60 -12.77
CA GLU A 287 2.47 8.41 -13.91
C GLU A 287 1.98 9.80 -13.48
#